data_AF-E8LIP2-F1
#
_entry.id   AF-E8LIP2-F1
#
_cell.length_a   1.000
_cell.length_b   1.000
_cell.length_c   1.000
_cell.angle_alpha   90.00
_cell.angle_beta   90.00
_cell.angle_gamma   90.00
#
_symmetry.space_group_name_H-M   'P 1'
#
loop_
_entity.id
_entity.type
_entity.pdbx_description
1 polymer ?
#
loop_
_entity_poly.entity_id
_entity_poly.type
_entity_poly.pdbx_seq_one_letter_code
_entity_poly.pdbx_strand_id
1 'polypeptide(L)'
;MYGDLIQKLYFYCKTYEINKGDSDAALKSCTQDCLLAIKSKKKHVFTKTVRAIIKRFTSIKLRDEKRPRVGIVGEILLKYHPKANLDLMQKIIDEGAEPVLGDISSFVLYCFNDSIYQARHLKGSRVKALGSWIISSRFNRMRNIIMKALSDSHFENLTPFNEYKQAIEGLVSIGQQAGEGWLLTAEMVDFIEHGINNVLCVQPFACLPNHVTGKGVMRAVRDKYATANLCSIDFEAGTAQSNVSNRLKLFLTQAKEIEAVNKETINFKNV
;
A
#
# COMPACT_ATOMS: atom_id res chain seq x y z
N MET A 1 5.37 -7.98 -8.07
CA MET A 1 5.27 -9.34 -7.50
C MET A 1 6.29 -9.58 -6.41
N TYR A 2 7.55 -9.90 -6.71
CA TYR A 2 8.55 -10.07 -5.63
C TYR A 2 8.79 -8.77 -4.87
N GLY A 3 8.88 -7.64 -5.58
CA GLY A 3 8.98 -6.31 -4.98
C GLY A 3 7.85 -6.05 -3.99
N ASP A 4 6.59 -6.18 -4.43
CA ASP A 4 5.40 -6.03 -3.55
C ASP A 4 5.50 -6.89 -2.28
N LEU A 5 5.80 -8.19 -2.43
CA LEU A 5 5.94 -9.11 -1.30
C LEU A 5 7.06 -8.67 -0.36
N ILE A 6 8.26 -8.43 -0.88
CA ILE A 6 9.43 -8.04 -0.08
C ILE A 6 9.17 -6.71 0.62
N GLN A 7 8.55 -5.75 -0.06
CA GLN A 7 8.25 -4.43 0.50
C GLN A 7 7.32 -4.54 1.71
N LYS A 8 6.20 -5.27 1.56
CA LYS A 8 5.25 -5.50 2.66
C LYS A 8 5.93 -6.13 3.87
N LEU A 9 6.67 -7.21 3.64
CA LEU A 9 7.37 -7.93 4.72
C LEU A 9 8.48 -7.08 5.35
N TYR A 10 9.22 -6.32 4.53
CA TYR A 10 10.30 -5.46 4.97
C TYR A 10 9.79 -4.38 5.90
N PHE A 11 8.75 -3.62 5.55
CA PHE A 11 8.29 -2.52 6.40
C PHE A 11 7.68 -3.01 7.71
N TYR A 12 6.95 -4.13 7.69
CA TYR A 12 6.49 -4.77 8.93
C TYR A 12 7.68 -5.20 9.80
N CYS A 13 8.59 -6.03 9.27
CA CYS A 13 9.74 -6.49 10.06
C CYS A 13 10.65 -5.35 10.51
N LYS A 14 10.88 -4.34 9.67
CA LYS A 14 11.72 -3.18 9.99
C LYS A 14 11.15 -2.37 11.15
N THR A 15 9.83 -2.29 11.24
CA THR A 15 9.13 -1.60 12.33
C THR A 15 9.31 -2.33 13.66
N TYR A 16 9.25 -3.67 13.65
CA TYR A 16 9.21 -4.47 14.87
C TYR A 16 10.52 -5.24 15.17
N GLU A 17 11.57 -5.15 14.36
CA GLU A 17 12.80 -5.90 14.57
C GLU A 17 13.43 -5.63 15.95
N ILE A 18 13.82 -6.72 16.63
CA ILE A 18 14.56 -6.63 17.89
C ILE A 18 16.00 -6.22 17.60
N ASN A 19 16.66 -6.93 16.66
CA ASN A 19 18.01 -6.59 16.24
C ASN A 19 17.96 -5.67 15.02
N LYS A 20 18.50 -4.46 15.17
CA LYS A 20 18.56 -3.50 14.06
C LYS A 20 19.39 -4.06 12.91
N GLY A 21 18.80 -4.09 11.71
CA GLY A 21 19.46 -4.54 10.47
C GLY A 21 19.10 -5.94 10.00
N ASP A 22 18.35 -6.73 10.78
CA ASP A 22 17.91 -8.07 10.36
C ASP A 22 17.04 -7.99 9.09
N SER A 23 16.15 -7.00 9.02
CA SER A 23 15.28 -6.75 7.87
C SER A 23 16.07 -6.30 6.63
N ASP A 24 17.13 -5.52 6.83
CA ASP A 24 18.02 -5.06 5.73
C ASP A 24 18.83 -6.21 5.15
N ALA A 25 19.34 -7.10 6.00
CA ALA A 25 20.01 -8.32 5.58
C ALA A 25 19.07 -9.25 4.81
N ALA A 26 17.83 -9.43 5.30
CA ALA A 26 16.81 -10.20 4.62
C ALA A 26 16.44 -9.61 3.25
N LEU A 27 16.25 -8.29 3.16
CA LEU A 27 16.01 -7.57 1.91
C LEU A 27 17.12 -7.82 0.88
N LYS A 28 18.38 -7.65 1.28
CA LYS A 28 19.54 -7.84 0.39
C LYS A 28 19.62 -9.28 -0.12
N SER A 29 19.47 -10.27 0.77
CA SER A 29 19.52 -11.69 0.40
C SER A 29 18.34 -12.10 -0.51
N CYS A 30 17.11 -11.69 -0.17
CA CYS A 30 15.92 -11.95 -0.97
C CYS A 30 16.02 -11.33 -2.37
N THR A 31 16.58 -10.11 -2.48
CA THR A 31 16.78 -9.44 -3.76
C THR A 31 17.68 -10.26 -4.67
N GLN A 32 18.79 -10.79 -4.14
CA GLN A 32 19.69 -11.65 -4.92
C GLN A 32 19.00 -12.94 -5.39
N ASP A 33 18.23 -13.60 -4.52
CA ASP A 33 17.47 -14.80 -4.88
C ASP A 33 16.43 -14.52 -5.96
N CYS A 34 15.78 -13.35 -5.90
CA CYS A 34 14.82 -12.92 -6.91
C CYS A 34 15.47 -12.70 -8.28
N LEU A 35 16.65 -12.09 -8.33
CA LEU A 35 17.39 -11.89 -9.58
C LEU A 35 17.71 -13.22 -10.27
N LEU A 36 18.08 -14.25 -9.49
CA LEU A 36 18.30 -15.60 -10.02
C LEU A 36 16.98 -16.26 -10.47
N ALA A 37 15.93 -16.12 -9.66
CA ALA A 37 14.63 -16.71 -9.96
C ALA A 37 13.99 -16.14 -11.23
N ILE A 38 14.12 -14.83 -11.48
CA ILE A 38 13.59 -14.13 -12.66
C ILE A 38 14.19 -14.72 -13.95
N LYS A 39 15.49 -15.03 -13.95
CA LYS A 39 16.17 -15.63 -15.12
C LYS A 39 15.57 -16.98 -15.54
N SER A 40 15.04 -17.75 -14.58
CA SER A 40 14.45 -19.06 -14.86
C SER A 40 13.17 -19.01 -15.67
N LYS A 41 12.37 -17.93 -15.55
CA LYS A 41 11.01 -17.77 -16.11
C LYS A 41 10.01 -18.91 -15.76
N LYS A 42 10.34 -19.81 -14.83
CA LYS A 42 9.52 -20.99 -14.48
C LYS A 42 8.60 -20.71 -13.30
N LYS A 43 7.32 -21.09 -13.41
CA LYS A 43 6.31 -20.89 -12.36
C LYS A 43 6.66 -21.57 -11.03
N HIS A 44 7.19 -22.79 -11.06
CA HIS A 44 7.56 -23.49 -9.83
C HIS A 44 8.73 -22.83 -9.10
N VAL A 45 9.68 -22.24 -9.83
CA VAL A 45 10.77 -21.45 -9.25
C VAL A 45 10.17 -20.22 -8.57
N PHE A 46 9.23 -19.53 -9.23
CA PHE A 46 8.51 -18.42 -8.62
C PHE A 46 7.83 -18.79 -7.30
N THR A 47 7.05 -19.87 -7.28
CA THR A 47 6.39 -20.34 -6.07
C THR A 47 7.38 -20.70 -4.96
N LYS A 48 8.49 -21.38 -5.31
CA LYS A 48 9.53 -21.75 -4.34
C LYS A 48 10.20 -20.52 -3.74
N THR A 49 10.54 -19.53 -4.57
CA THR A 49 11.17 -18.27 -4.13
C THR A 49 10.23 -17.46 -3.25
N VAL A 50 8.93 -17.35 -3.58
CA VAL A 50 7.93 -16.69 -2.72
C VAL A 50 7.92 -17.29 -1.32
N ARG A 51 7.84 -18.62 -1.20
CA ARG A 51 7.85 -19.29 0.11
C ARG A 51 9.16 -19.10 0.87
N ALA A 52 10.29 -19.10 0.16
CA ALA A 52 11.60 -18.86 0.75
C ALA A 52 11.70 -17.44 1.33
N ILE A 53 11.18 -16.43 0.62
CA ILE A 53 11.12 -15.04 1.10
C ILE A 53 10.29 -14.97 2.38
N ILE A 54 9.07 -15.49 2.37
CA ILE A 54 8.17 -15.46 3.55
C ILE A 54 8.83 -16.16 4.74
N LYS A 55 9.42 -17.35 4.53
CA LYS A 55 10.14 -18.08 5.58
C LYS A 55 11.31 -17.26 6.15
N ARG A 56 12.06 -16.55 5.30
CA ARG A 56 13.18 -15.71 5.74
C ARG A 56 12.70 -14.57 6.63
N PHE A 57 11.69 -13.83 6.22
CA PHE A 57 11.12 -12.75 7.04
C PHE A 57 10.45 -13.27 8.31
N THR A 58 9.79 -14.43 8.25
CA THR A 58 9.17 -15.07 9.44
C THR A 58 10.20 -15.43 10.52
N SER A 59 11.46 -15.65 10.14
CA SER A 59 12.53 -16.01 11.08
C SER A 59 13.14 -14.83 11.83
N ILE A 60 12.80 -13.59 11.44
CA ILE A 60 13.28 -12.38 12.12
C ILE A 60 12.61 -12.29 13.49
N LYS A 61 13.39 -11.98 14.53
CA LYS A 61 12.87 -11.78 15.88
C LYS A 61 12.20 -10.41 15.97
N LEU A 62 10.90 -10.40 16.28
CA LEU A 62 10.07 -9.19 16.34
C LEU A 62 9.62 -8.90 17.77
N ARG A 63 9.45 -7.62 18.09
CA ARG A 63 8.79 -7.14 19.30
C ARG A 63 7.30 -7.44 19.20
N ASP A 64 6.72 -7.91 20.30
CA ASP A 64 5.28 -8.07 20.43
C ASP A 64 4.69 -6.78 20.99
N GLU A 65 4.54 -5.77 20.13
CA GLU A 65 3.91 -4.50 20.49
C GLU A 65 3.05 -3.99 19.33
N LYS A 66 1.97 -3.26 19.65
CA LYS A 66 1.12 -2.62 18.64
C LYS A 66 1.52 -1.17 18.46
N ARG A 67 1.90 -0.81 17.23
CA ARG A 67 2.19 0.56 16.81
C ARG A 67 1.08 1.08 15.90
N PRO A 68 0.83 2.41 15.86
CA PRO A 68 -0.09 2.99 14.89
C PRO A 68 0.35 2.62 13.47
N ARG A 69 -0.58 2.11 12.67
CA ARG A 69 -0.34 1.78 11.26
C ARG A 69 -0.74 2.96 10.38
N VAL A 70 0.09 3.30 9.40
CA VAL A 70 -0.11 4.42 8.49
C VAL A 70 -0.10 3.93 7.05
N GLY A 71 -1.28 3.93 6.43
CA GLY A 71 -1.45 3.64 5.02
C GLY A 71 -0.94 4.79 4.16
N ILE A 72 -0.13 4.50 3.15
CA ILE A 72 0.46 5.48 2.24
C ILE A 72 -0.17 5.34 0.85
N VAL A 73 -0.94 6.35 0.47
CA VAL A 73 -1.55 6.47 -0.86
C VAL A 73 -1.01 7.71 -1.55
N GLY A 74 -1.26 7.85 -2.85
CA GLY A 74 -0.79 9.01 -3.58
C GLY A 74 -0.07 8.68 -4.88
N GLU A 75 0.76 9.62 -5.32
CA GLU A 75 1.51 9.51 -6.57
C GLU A 75 2.59 8.42 -6.49
N ILE A 76 2.75 7.65 -7.56
CA ILE A 76 3.61 6.45 -7.58
C ILE A 76 5.08 6.74 -7.24
N LEU A 77 5.70 7.79 -7.79
CA LEU A 77 7.08 8.14 -7.49
C LEU A 77 7.24 8.52 -6.01
N LEU A 78 6.33 9.32 -5.46
CA LEU A 78 6.36 9.73 -4.05
C LEU A 78 6.06 8.58 -3.08
N LYS A 79 5.27 7.58 -3.47
CA LYS A 79 5.06 6.38 -2.64
C LYS A 79 6.35 5.57 -2.49
N TYR A 80 7.09 5.39 -3.59
CA TYR A 80 8.12 4.34 -3.66
C TYR A 80 9.56 4.84 -3.75
N HIS A 81 9.82 6.12 -4.05
CA HIS A 81 11.17 6.64 -4.21
C HIS A 81 11.62 7.42 -2.95
N PRO A 82 12.54 6.87 -2.12
CA PRO A 82 12.87 7.45 -0.81
C PRO A 82 13.38 8.90 -0.89
N LYS A 83 14.21 9.22 -1.89
CA LYS A 83 14.69 10.60 -2.05
C LYS A 83 13.59 11.58 -2.49
N ALA A 84 12.57 11.10 -3.19
CA ALA A 84 11.49 11.97 -3.67
C ALA A 84 10.51 12.31 -2.54
N ASN A 85 10.34 11.38 -1.58
CA ASN A 85 9.48 11.56 -0.41
C ASN A 85 10.24 11.93 0.87
N LEU A 86 11.51 12.33 0.76
CA LEU A 86 12.34 12.74 1.89
C LEU A 86 12.43 11.68 2.99
N ASP A 87 12.59 10.42 2.58
CA ASP A 87 12.69 9.22 3.42
C ASP A 87 11.49 9.06 4.36
N LEU A 88 10.28 9.33 3.85
CA LEU A 88 9.03 9.34 4.61
C LEU A 88 8.80 8.04 5.39
N MET A 89 9.04 6.88 4.77
CA MET A 89 8.82 5.59 5.44
C MET A 89 9.72 5.43 6.66
N GLN A 90 10.99 5.83 6.55
CA GLN A 90 11.92 5.77 7.67
C GLN A 90 11.49 6.73 8.78
N LYS A 91 11.06 7.95 8.44
CA LYS A 91 10.53 8.91 9.40
C LYS A 91 9.31 8.40 10.16
N ILE A 92 8.39 7.69 9.48
CA ILE A 92 7.23 7.07 10.13
C ILE A 92 7.69 6.00 11.14
N ILE A 93 8.66 5.17 10.77
CA ILE A 93 9.24 4.15 11.66
C ILE A 93 9.95 4.78 12.86
N ASP A 94 10.73 5.83 12.63
CA ASP A 94 11.47 6.57 13.67
C ASP A 94 10.53 7.25 14.67
N GLU A 95 9.37 7.72 14.19
CA GLU A 95 8.29 8.25 15.02
C GLU A 95 7.44 7.16 15.68
N GLY A 96 7.79 5.88 15.53
CA GLY A 96 7.17 4.75 16.22
C GLY A 96 5.87 4.24 15.58
N ALA A 97 5.68 4.43 14.28
CA ALA A 97 4.53 3.93 13.52
C ALA A 97 4.96 2.94 12.43
N GLU A 98 4.03 2.11 11.96
CA GLU A 98 4.22 1.13 10.88
C GLU A 98 3.76 1.73 9.55
N PRO A 99 4.64 1.99 8.57
CA PRO A 99 4.22 2.40 7.23
C PRO A 99 3.69 1.20 6.45
N VAL A 100 2.53 1.35 5.82
CA VAL A 100 1.90 0.34 4.96
C VAL A 100 1.70 0.93 3.57
N LEU A 101 2.21 0.25 2.54
CA LEU A 101 2.11 0.68 1.14
C LEU A 101 1.20 -0.27 0.36
N GLY A 102 0.52 0.26 -0.65
CA GLY A 102 -0.18 -0.54 -1.65
C GLY A 102 0.79 -1.24 -2.60
N ASP A 103 0.30 -2.21 -3.37
CA ASP A 103 1.13 -2.99 -4.28
C ASP A 103 1.34 -2.27 -5.63
N ILE A 104 2.58 -2.24 -6.14
CA ILE A 104 2.85 -1.77 -7.52
C ILE A 104 2.08 -2.64 -8.52
N SER A 105 1.90 -3.92 -8.22
CA SER A 105 1.10 -4.78 -9.10
C SER A 105 -0.39 -4.43 -9.14
N SER A 106 -0.96 -3.78 -8.11
CA SER A 106 -2.32 -3.24 -8.18
C SER A 106 -2.38 -2.06 -9.14
N PHE A 107 -1.36 -1.20 -9.15
CA PHE A 107 -1.23 -0.13 -10.14
C PHE A 107 -1.11 -0.66 -11.57
N VAL A 108 -0.33 -1.72 -11.79
CA VAL A 108 -0.24 -2.37 -13.10
C VAL A 108 -1.60 -2.95 -13.54
N LEU A 109 -2.34 -3.59 -12.63
CA LEU A 109 -3.68 -4.11 -12.91
C LEU A 109 -4.70 -3.00 -13.19
N TYR A 110 -4.58 -1.87 -12.51
CA TYR A 110 -5.33 -0.65 -12.81
C TYR A 110 -5.10 -0.17 -14.24
N CYS A 111 -3.84 -0.02 -14.69
CA CYS A 111 -3.54 0.40 -16.06
C CYS A 111 -4.14 -0.54 -17.12
N PHE A 112 -4.12 -1.86 -16.88
CA PHE A 112 -4.76 -2.81 -17.79
C PHE A 112 -6.28 -2.76 -17.73
N ASN A 113 -6.86 -2.50 -16.56
CA ASN A 113 -8.29 -2.33 -16.40
C ASN A 113 -8.83 -1.16 -17.22
N ASP A 114 -8.04 -0.11 -17.42
CA ASP A 114 -8.49 1.06 -18.17
C ASP A 114 -8.88 0.74 -19.61
N SER A 115 -8.08 -0.08 -20.29
CA SER A 115 -8.39 -0.57 -21.64
C SER A 115 -9.69 -1.39 -21.67
N ILE A 116 -9.95 -2.18 -20.62
CA ILE A 116 -11.16 -3.01 -20.50
C ILE A 116 -12.38 -2.10 -20.30
N TYR A 117 -12.27 -1.10 -19.42
CA TYR A 117 -13.32 -0.14 -19.16
C TYR A 117 -13.64 0.70 -20.41
N GLN A 118 -12.61 1.22 -21.09
CA GLN A 118 -12.77 2.02 -22.30
C GLN A 118 -13.47 1.24 -23.42
N ALA A 119 -13.15 -0.05 -23.62
CA ALA A 119 -13.83 -0.86 -24.63
C ALA A 119 -15.31 -1.14 -24.33
N ARG A 120 -15.69 -1.17 -23.04
CA ARG A 120 -17.07 -1.38 -22.60
C ARG A 120 -17.90 -0.10 -22.61
N HIS A 121 -17.31 1.03 -22.23
CA HIS A 121 -18.05 2.26 -21.94
C HIS A 121 -17.70 3.45 -22.85
N LEU A 122 -16.50 3.47 -23.45
CA LEU A 122 -15.95 4.64 -24.16
C LEU A 122 -15.52 4.34 -25.61
N LYS A 123 -16.14 3.35 -26.26
CA LYS A 123 -15.83 2.92 -27.65
C LYS A 123 -14.35 2.56 -27.89
N GLY A 124 -13.62 2.16 -26.84
CA GLY A 124 -12.23 1.74 -26.92
C GLY A 124 -12.05 0.43 -27.72
N SER A 125 -10.80 0.15 -28.11
CA SER A 125 -10.47 -1.04 -28.90
C SER A 125 -10.70 -2.34 -28.12
N ARG A 126 -11.56 -3.21 -28.65
CA ARG A 126 -11.82 -4.56 -28.10
C ARG A 126 -10.59 -5.46 -28.12
N VAL A 127 -9.70 -5.29 -29.10
CA VAL A 127 -8.44 -6.04 -29.20
C VAL A 127 -7.49 -5.66 -28.06
N LYS A 128 -7.36 -4.35 -27.78
CA LYS A 128 -6.58 -3.87 -26.61
C LYS A 128 -7.18 -4.39 -25.30
N ALA A 129 -8.50 -4.37 -25.15
CA ALA A 129 -9.17 -4.90 -23.97
C ALA A 129 -8.93 -6.40 -23.77
N LEU A 130 -8.97 -7.20 -24.84
CA LEU A 130 -8.66 -8.63 -24.78
C LEU A 130 -7.21 -8.87 -24.32
N GLY A 131 -6.24 -8.15 -24.91
CA GLY A 131 -4.84 -8.21 -24.49
C GLY A 131 -4.65 -7.86 -23.01
N SER A 132 -5.24 -6.75 -22.57
CA SER A 132 -5.23 -6.32 -21.17
C SER A 132 -5.86 -7.33 -20.23
N TRP A 133 -6.96 -7.98 -20.63
CA TRP A 133 -7.60 -9.03 -19.84
C TRP A 133 -6.71 -10.28 -19.68
N ILE A 134 -6.04 -10.71 -20.74
CA ILE A 134 -5.10 -11.85 -20.69
C ILE A 134 -3.94 -11.55 -19.73
N ILE A 135 -3.34 -10.36 -19.85
CA ILE A 135 -2.22 -9.95 -19.00
C ILE A 135 -2.69 -9.80 -17.54
N SER A 136 -3.83 -9.16 -17.31
CA SER A 136 -4.42 -9.02 -15.97
C SER A 136 -4.67 -10.39 -15.32
N SER A 137 -5.22 -11.34 -16.07
CA SER A 137 -5.45 -12.71 -15.61
C SER A 137 -4.15 -13.42 -15.22
N ARG A 138 -3.06 -13.19 -15.99
CA ARG A 138 -1.72 -13.71 -15.67
C ARG A 138 -1.18 -13.10 -14.38
N PHE A 139 -1.33 -11.79 -14.19
CA PHE A 139 -0.91 -11.06 -12.99
C PHE A 139 -1.70 -11.51 -11.75
N ASN A 140 -3.02 -11.61 -11.85
CA ASN A 140 -3.88 -12.11 -10.77
C ASN A 140 -3.50 -13.53 -10.37
N ARG A 141 -3.20 -14.42 -11.33
CA ARG A 141 -2.72 -15.78 -11.01
C ARG A 141 -1.40 -15.77 -10.23
N MET A 142 -0.51 -14.81 -10.50
CA MET A 142 0.74 -14.67 -9.76
C MET A 142 0.51 -14.09 -8.36
N ARG A 143 -0.36 -13.08 -8.22
CA ARG A 143 -0.79 -12.55 -6.92
C ARG A 143 -1.42 -13.65 -6.06
N ASN A 144 -2.29 -14.49 -6.62
CA ASN A 144 -2.92 -15.61 -5.89
C ASN A 144 -1.90 -16.62 -5.33
N ILE A 145 -0.77 -16.82 -6.00
CA ILE A 145 0.31 -17.68 -5.47
C ILE A 145 0.94 -17.04 -4.22
N ILE A 146 1.14 -15.72 -4.25
CA ILE A 146 1.64 -14.97 -3.09
C ILE A 146 0.61 -15.00 -1.96
N MET A 147 -0.66 -14.72 -2.27
CA MET A 147 -1.74 -14.72 -1.28
C MET A 147 -1.91 -16.06 -0.57
N LYS A 148 -1.85 -17.16 -1.32
CA LYS A 148 -1.89 -18.51 -0.76
C LYS A 148 -0.65 -18.84 0.08
N ALA A 149 0.50 -18.24 -0.22
CA ALA A 149 1.69 -18.44 0.59
C ALA A 149 1.69 -17.57 1.86
N LEU A 150 1.07 -16.39 1.81
CA LEU A 150 0.89 -15.49 2.96
C LEU A 150 -0.17 -15.99 3.94
N SER A 151 -1.21 -16.68 3.48
CA SER A 151 -2.26 -17.25 4.34
C SER A 151 -1.75 -18.25 5.38
N ASP A 152 -0.59 -18.86 5.11
CA ASP A 152 0.07 -19.80 6.01
C ASP A 152 1.05 -19.09 6.97
N SER A 153 1.08 -17.76 6.99
CA SER A 153 1.99 -16.93 7.78
C SER A 153 1.24 -15.94 8.67
N HIS A 154 1.95 -15.27 9.58
CA HIS A 154 1.38 -14.23 10.45
C HIS A 154 1.31 -12.85 9.77
N PHE A 155 1.80 -12.72 8.53
CA PHE A 155 1.77 -11.46 7.80
C PHE A 155 0.40 -11.20 7.16
N GLU A 156 0.05 -9.92 7.06
CA GLU A 156 -1.18 -9.49 6.38
C GLU A 156 -1.19 -9.91 4.90
N ASN A 157 -2.34 -10.37 4.43
CA ASN A 157 -2.49 -10.84 3.06
C ASN A 157 -2.57 -9.66 2.05
N LEU A 158 -2.56 -9.95 0.75
CA LEU A 158 -2.84 -8.97 -0.29
C LEU A 158 -4.35 -8.88 -0.55
N THR A 159 -4.85 -7.70 -0.85
CA THR A 159 -6.24 -7.52 -1.30
C THR A 159 -6.39 -8.01 -2.75
N PRO A 160 -7.39 -8.84 -3.05
CA PRO A 160 -7.80 -9.16 -4.43
C PRO A 160 -8.14 -7.90 -5.22
N PHE A 161 -7.64 -7.81 -6.46
CA PHE A 161 -7.82 -6.58 -7.25
C PHE A 161 -9.29 -6.20 -7.53
N ASN A 162 -10.20 -7.18 -7.53
CA ASN A 162 -11.61 -6.92 -7.75
C ASN A 162 -12.28 -6.22 -6.56
N GLU A 163 -11.77 -6.40 -5.34
CA GLU A 163 -12.31 -5.78 -4.14
C GLU A 163 -12.07 -4.27 -4.15
N TYR A 164 -10.93 -3.80 -4.68
CA TYR A 164 -10.69 -2.36 -4.88
C TYR A 164 -11.79 -1.66 -5.68
N LYS A 165 -12.37 -2.33 -6.67
CA LYS A 165 -13.45 -1.74 -7.49
C LYS A 165 -14.76 -1.65 -6.75
N GLN A 166 -15.03 -2.59 -5.84
CA GLN A 166 -16.24 -2.61 -5.03
C GLN A 166 -16.14 -1.58 -3.89
N ALA A 167 -14.96 -1.45 -3.28
CA ALA A 167 -14.68 -0.55 -2.17
C ALA A 167 -15.00 0.94 -2.49
N ILE A 168 -14.81 1.35 -3.75
CA ILE A 168 -15.02 2.73 -4.20
C ILE A 168 -16.42 3.04 -4.71
N GLU A 169 -17.33 2.06 -4.70
CA GLU A 169 -18.71 2.28 -5.13
C GLU A 169 -19.37 3.37 -4.29
N GLY A 170 -19.94 4.38 -4.96
CA GLY A 170 -20.52 5.57 -4.33
C GLY A 170 -19.53 6.67 -3.93
N LEU A 171 -18.21 6.44 -4.07
CA LEU A 171 -17.17 7.45 -3.77
C LEU A 171 -16.57 8.07 -5.04
N VAL A 172 -16.14 7.23 -5.98
CA VAL A 172 -15.55 7.67 -7.26
C VAL A 172 -15.88 6.70 -8.37
N SER A 173 -16.04 7.22 -9.59
CA SER A 173 -16.24 6.39 -10.78
C SER A 173 -14.94 5.67 -11.18
N ILE A 174 -15.04 4.38 -11.51
CA ILE A 174 -13.96 3.61 -12.15
C ILE A 174 -13.54 4.17 -13.53
N GLY A 175 -14.32 5.10 -14.09
CA GLY A 175 -13.96 5.85 -15.29
C GLY A 175 -12.96 6.98 -15.05
N GLN A 176 -12.62 7.29 -13.79
CA GLN A 176 -11.60 8.29 -13.48
C GLN A 176 -10.21 7.66 -13.62
N GLN A 177 -9.59 7.85 -14.77
CA GLN A 177 -8.36 7.16 -15.21
C GLN A 177 -7.13 8.08 -15.29
N ALA A 178 -7.28 9.37 -14.96
CA ALA A 178 -6.16 10.30 -14.98
C ALA A 178 -5.23 10.04 -13.78
N GLY A 179 -3.92 9.97 -14.01
CA GLY A 179 -2.93 9.64 -12.98
C GLY A 179 -3.21 8.27 -12.35
N GLU A 180 -3.18 8.19 -11.02
CA GLU A 180 -3.57 7.02 -10.23
C GLU A 180 -5.09 6.81 -10.18
N GLY A 181 -5.86 7.81 -10.62
CA GLY A 181 -7.30 7.72 -10.85
C GLY A 181 -8.07 7.18 -9.65
N TRP A 182 -8.99 6.26 -9.93
CA TRP A 182 -9.84 5.61 -8.93
C TRP A 182 -9.08 4.65 -8.00
N LEU A 183 -7.90 4.14 -8.39
CA LEU A 183 -7.13 3.22 -7.55
C LEU A 183 -6.67 3.89 -6.25
N LEU A 184 -6.34 5.18 -6.31
CA LEU A 184 -5.90 5.92 -5.13
C LEU A 184 -6.98 5.98 -4.05
N THR A 185 -8.24 6.25 -4.43
CA THR A 185 -9.37 6.18 -3.50
C THR A 185 -9.57 4.75 -3.00
N ALA A 186 -9.40 3.77 -3.88
CA ALA A 186 -9.56 2.36 -3.53
C ALA A 186 -8.53 1.89 -2.49
N GLU A 187 -7.26 2.26 -2.64
CA GLU A 187 -6.23 1.97 -1.63
C GLU A 187 -6.54 2.64 -0.29
N MET A 188 -7.07 3.88 -0.32
CA MET A 188 -7.51 4.59 0.89
C MET A 188 -8.57 3.80 1.65
N VAL A 189 -9.61 3.35 0.94
CA VAL A 189 -10.72 2.61 1.53
C VAL A 189 -10.26 1.21 1.97
N ASP A 190 -9.46 0.53 1.16
CA ASP A 190 -8.89 -0.79 1.46
C ASP A 190 -8.11 -0.76 2.77
N PHE A 191 -7.27 0.25 2.99
CA PHE A 191 -6.56 0.42 4.26
C PHE A 191 -7.52 0.57 5.44
N ILE A 192 -8.52 1.43 5.33
CA ILE A 192 -9.48 1.68 6.40
C ILE A 192 -10.30 0.41 6.72
N GLU A 193 -10.76 -0.32 5.71
CA GLU A 193 -11.51 -1.57 5.87
C GLU A 193 -10.66 -2.69 6.49
N HIS A 194 -9.33 -2.66 6.29
CA HIS A 194 -8.37 -3.56 6.95
C HIS A 194 -7.84 -3.01 8.29
N GLY A 195 -8.50 -2.00 8.86
CA GLY A 195 -8.20 -1.46 10.20
C GLY A 195 -7.02 -0.48 10.25
N ILE A 196 -6.46 -0.09 9.10
CA ILE A 196 -5.44 0.96 8.98
C ILE A 196 -6.16 2.29 8.79
N ASN A 197 -6.65 2.84 9.90
CA ASN A 197 -7.48 4.05 9.90
C ASN A 197 -6.69 5.34 9.63
N ASN A 198 -5.37 5.33 9.79
CA ASN A 198 -4.52 6.49 9.51
C ASN A 198 -4.00 6.40 8.09
N VAL A 199 -4.46 7.27 7.19
CA VAL A 199 -4.03 7.27 5.78
C VAL A 199 -3.43 8.61 5.40
N LEU A 200 -2.20 8.55 4.88
CA LEU A 200 -1.43 9.68 4.41
C LEU A 200 -1.39 9.69 2.88
N CYS A 201 -1.96 10.72 2.28
CA CYS A 201 -1.95 10.95 0.84
C CYS A 201 -0.77 11.84 0.45
N VAL A 202 0.22 11.25 -0.23
CA VAL A 202 1.42 11.97 -0.71
C VAL A 202 1.28 12.37 -2.18
N GLN A 203 1.50 13.63 -2.52
CA GLN A 203 1.30 14.09 -3.90
C GLN A 203 2.25 15.22 -4.27
N PRO A 204 2.56 15.41 -5.56
CA PRO A 204 3.22 16.63 -6.00
C PRO A 204 2.24 17.79 -5.89
N PHE A 205 2.77 19.00 -5.72
CA PHE A 205 1.95 20.21 -5.73
C PHE A 205 1.13 20.32 -7.03
N ALA A 206 -0.13 20.76 -6.91
CA ALA A 206 -1.07 20.94 -8.02
C ALA A 206 -1.39 19.67 -8.85
N CYS A 207 -1.24 18.46 -8.28
CA CYS A 207 -1.63 17.22 -8.95
C CYS A 207 -3.17 17.13 -9.10
N LEU A 208 -3.71 17.56 -10.25
CA LEU A 208 -5.15 17.57 -10.51
C LEU A 208 -5.84 16.23 -10.25
N PRO A 209 -5.30 15.06 -10.67
CA PRO A 209 -5.89 13.77 -10.32
C PRO A 209 -6.04 13.55 -8.82
N ASN A 210 -4.98 13.79 -8.04
CA ASN A 210 -5.00 13.63 -6.58
C ASN A 210 -5.87 14.68 -5.88
N HIS A 211 -6.06 15.86 -6.47
CA HIS A 211 -7.04 16.82 -5.97
C HIS A 211 -8.47 16.30 -6.08
N VAL A 212 -8.78 15.52 -7.13
CA VAL A 212 -10.12 14.93 -7.35
C VAL A 212 -10.28 13.64 -6.55
N THR A 213 -9.43 12.64 -6.77
CA THR A 213 -9.58 11.29 -6.22
C THR A 213 -8.84 11.05 -4.90
N GLY A 214 -7.99 12.00 -4.49
CA GLY A 214 -7.27 11.98 -3.22
C GLY A 214 -7.90 12.90 -2.20
N LYS A 215 -7.55 14.19 -2.25
CA LYS A 215 -8.05 15.24 -1.35
C LYS A 215 -9.57 15.40 -1.46
N GLY A 216 -10.11 15.42 -2.68
CA GLY A 216 -11.52 15.69 -2.96
C GLY A 216 -12.49 14.68 -2.34
N VAL A 217 -12.09 13.41 -2.26
CA VAL A 217 -12.92 12.34 -1.69
C VAL A 217 -12.81 12.22 -0.17
N MET A 218 -11.82 12.85 0.47
CA MET A 218 -11.56 12.66 1.92
C MET A 218 -12.76 13.00 2.81
N ARG A 219 -13.59 13.99 2.42
CA ARG A 219 -14.83 14.32 3.14
C ARG A 219 -15.80 13.12 3.10
N ALA A 220 -16.12 12.65 1.91
CA ALA A 220 -17.04 11.52 1.71
C ALA A 220 -16.52 10.22 2.38
N VAL A 221 -15.20 9.99 2.33
CA VAL A 221 -14.58 8.86 3.04
C VAL A 221 -14.74 9.00 4.55
N ARG A 222 -14.52 10.18 5.14
CA ARG A 222 -14.74 10.40 6.59
C ARG A 222 -16.21 10.26 6.99
N ASP A 223 -17.12 10.71 6.14
CA ASP A 223 -18.57 10.58 6.38
C ASP A 223 -18.99 9.09 6.38
N LYS A 224 -18.35 8.26 5.54
CA LYS A 224 -18.58 6.79 5.49
C LYS A 224 -17.82 6.02 6.57
N TYR A 225 -16.62 6.46 6.93
CA TYR A 225 -15.73 5.82 7.90
C TYR A 225 -15.29 6.83 8.96
N ALA A 226 -16.07 6.94 10.04
CA ALA A 226 -15.84 7.92 11.11
C ALA A 226 -14.49 7.76 11.83
N THR A 227 -13.88 6.57 11.77
CA THR A 227 -12.56 6.28 12.34
C THR A 227 -11.41 6.77 11.47
N ALA A 228 -11.67 7.21 10.23
CA ALA A 228 -10.63 7.55 9.27
C ALA A 228 -9.90 8.86 9.62
N ASN A 229 -8.63 8.75 9.97
CA ASN A 229 -7.70 9.85 10.08
C ASN A 229 -6.97 10.04 8.74
N LEU A 230 -7.43 11.01 7.94
CA LEU A 230 -6.91 11.26 6.60
C LEU A 230 -6.14 12.58 6.55
N CYS A 231 -4.89 12.53 6.10
CA CYS A 231 -4.07 13.71 5.87
C CYS A 231 -3.44 13.68 4.48
N SER A 232 -3.28 14.85 3.87
CA SER A 232 -2.52 15.01 2.63
C SER A 232 -1.24 15.82 2.88
N ILE A 233 -0.13 15.39 2.29
CA ILE A 233 1.14 16.12 2.27
C ILE A 233 1.56 16.34 0.82
N ASP A 234 1.84 17.60 0.51
CA ASP A 234 2.34 18.01 -0.80
C ASP A 234 3.88 18.05 -0.78
N PHE A 235 4.49 17.38 -1.75
CA PHE A 235 5.93 17.38 -1.98
C PHE A 235 6.24 18.32 -3.15
N GLU A 236 7.08 19.32 -2.88
CA GLU A 236 7.47 20.34 -3.85
C GLU A 236 8.93 20.74 -3.57
N ALA A 237 9.71 20.96 -4.64
CA ALA A 237 11.10 21.36 -4.51
C ALA A 237 11.28 22.71 -3.77
N GLY A 238 10.29 23.61 -3.85
CA GLY A 238 10.30 24.91 -3.18
C GLY A 238 9.75 24.90 -1.75
N THR A 239 9.08 23.84 -1.31
CA THR A 239 8.49 23.78 0.02
C THR A 239 9.56 23.40 1.05
N ALA A 240 9.64 24.14 2.16
CA ALA A 240 10.58 23.85 3.24
C ALA A 240 10.35 22.44 3.81
N GLN A 241 11.42 21.66 3.98
CA GLN A 241 11.36 20.31 4.56
C GLN A 241 10.74 20.28 5.97
N SER A 242 10.81 21.40 6.69
CA SER A 242 10.14 21.59 7.97
C SER A 242 8.62 21.50 7.87
N ASN A 243 8.02 21.97 6.78
CA ASN A 243 6.56 21.90 6.58
C ASN A 243 6.09 20.43 6.49
N VAL A 244 6.77 19.61 5.68
CA VAL A 244 6.50 18.18 5.57
C VAL A 244 6.67 17.48 6.91
N SER A 245 7.78 17.76 7.60
CA SER A 245 8.10 17.14 8.89
C SER A 245 7.09 17.49 9.98
N ASN A 246 6.67 18.76 10.08
CA ASN A 246 5.71 19.21 11.07
C ASN A 246 4.33 18.59 10.84
N ARG A 247 3.90 18.53 9.57
CA ARG A 247 2.60 17.96 9.20
C ARG A 247 2.57 16.45 9.45
N LEU A 248 3.66 15.75 9.17
CA LEU A 248 3.82 14.34 9.53
C LEU A 248 3.74 14.13 11.04
N LYS A 249 4.47 14.93 11.83
CA LYS A 249 4.46 14.82 13.30
C LYS A 249 3.07 15.04 13.88
N LEU A 250 2.36 16.09 13.46
CA LEU A 250 0.98 16.34 13.91
C LEU A 250 0.04 15.18 13.57
N PHE A 251 0.16 14.64 12.35
CA PHE A 251 -0.62 13.48 11.93
C PHE A 251 -0.33 12.23 12.77
N LEU A 252 0.94 11.97 13.07
CA LEU A 252 1.35 10.82 13.88
C LEU A 252 0.98 10.98 15.37
N THR A 253 1.01 12.19 15.91
CA THR A 253 0.50 12.47 17.26
C THR A 253 -0.98 12.13 17.35
N GLN A 254 -1.79 12.60 16.40
CA GLN A 254 -3.21 12.26 16.35
C GLN A 254 -3.44 10.74 16.17
N ALA A 255 -2.64 10.07 15.33
CA ALA A 255 -2.71 8.62 15.16
C ALA A 255 -2.46 7.87 16.48
N LYS A 256 -1.47 8.32 17.27
CA LYS A 256 -1.15 7.74 18.59
C LYS A 256 -2.28 7.95 19.59
N GLU A 257 -2.88 9.14 19.61
CA GLU A 257 -4.01 9.47 20.50
C GLU A 257 -5.24 8.61 20.20
N ILE A 258 -5.61 8.46 18.92
CA ILE A 258 -6.75 7.62 18.50
C ILE A 258 -6.54 6.16 18.93
N GLU A 259 -5.33 5.62 18.73
CA GLU A 259 -4.98 4.26 19.15
C GLU A 259 -4.99 4.08 20.68
N ALA A 260 -4.60 5.11 21.44
CA ALA A 260 -4.66 5.07 22.90
C ALA A 260 -6.10 5.01 23.42
N VAL A 261 -6.99 5.87 22.89
CA VAL A 261 -8.42 5.89 23.25
C VAL A 261 -9.11 4.57 22.92
N ASN A 262 -8.77 3.96 21.78
CA ASN A 262 -9.31 2.66 21.39
C ASN A 262 -8.88 1.54 22.36
N LYS A 263 -7.63 1.55 22.84
CA LYS A 263 -7.13 0.59 23.83
C LYS A 263 -7.86 0.72 25.16
N GLU A 264 -8.07 1.94 25.64
CA GLU A 264 -8.82 2.19 26.88
C GLU A 264 -10.27 1.70 26.78
N THR A 265 -10.96 2.02 25.68
CA THR A 265 -12.35 1.63 25.44
C THR A 265 -12.54 0.11 25.41
N ILE A 266 -11.58 -0.64 24.84
CA ILE A 266 -11.61 -2.11 24.82
C ILE A 266 -11.42 -2.69 26.23
N ASN A 267 -10.50 -2.13 27.02
CA ASN A 267 -10.29 -2.59 28.39
C ASN A 267 -11.51 -2.37 29.27
N PHE A 268 -12.23 -1.24 29.13
CA PHE A 268 -13.48 -1.00 29.86
C PHE A 268 -14.63 -1.95 29.50
N LYS A 269 -14.66 -2.50 28.28
CA LYS A 269 -15.72 -3.46 27.86
C LYS A 269 -15.45 -4.90 28.28
N ASN A 270 -14.22 -5.21 28.70
CA ASN A 270 -13.77 -6.54 29.11
C ASN A 270 -13.68 -6.70 30.65
N VAL A 271 -14.12 -5.68 31.39
CA VAL A 271 -14.28 -5.67 32.86
C VAL A 271 -15.76 -5.68 33.17
#